data_AF-A0A8W8INN3-F1
#
_entry.id   AF-A0A8W8INN3-F1
#
_cell.length_a   1.000
_cell.length_b   1.000
_cell.length_c   1.000
_cell.angle_alpha   90.00
_cell.angle_beta   90.00
_cell.angle_gamma   90.00
#
_symmetry.space_group_name_H-M   'P 1'
#
loop_
_entity.id
_entity.type
_entity.pdbx_description
1 polymer ?
#
loop_
_entity_poly.entity_id
_entity_poly.type
_entity_poly.pdbx_seq_one_letter_code
_entity_poly.pdbx_strand_id
1 'polypeptide(L)'
;MSKPELPRGYLGAQPKFSEFKLSTLSHNEPLTIPNADGTVNFKAVVPKGKQVAVTVNDTWTQLKNAGSDVWEGAVKIVKNSRVTLNVNYGGDESKYSTLLEYNL
;
A
#
# COMPACT_ATOMS: atom_id res chain seq x y z
N MET A 1 -17.22 -6.74 -8.98
CA MET A 1 -16.47 -5.47 -9.00
C MET A 1 -15.03 -5.79 -9.34
N SER A 2 -14.53 -5.31 -10.49
CA SER A 2 -13.19 -5.62 -10.96
C SER A 2 -12.15 -4.75 -10.22
N LYS A 3 -11.15 -5.41 -9.64
CA LYS A 3 -10.02 -4.78 -8.96
C LYS A 3 -9.30 -3.85 -9.94
N PRO A 4 -8.95 -2.61 -9.56
CA PRO A 4 -8.14 -1.75 -10.42
C PRO A 4 -6.78 -2.40 -10.70
N GLU A 5 -6.46 -2.60 -11.98
CA GLU A 5 -5.15 -3.07 -12.45
C GLU A 5 -4.30 -1.87 -12.86
N LEU A 6 -3.05 -1.83 -12.39
CA LEU A 6 -2.17 -0.66 -12.56
C LEU A 6 -1.03 -0.97 -13.54
N PRO A 7 -0.51 0.05 -14.25
CA PRO A 7 0.71 -0.09 -15.05
C PRO A 7 1.88 -0.59 -14.19
N ARG A 8 2.75 -1.40 -14.79
CA ARG A 8 3.92 -1.94 -14.08
C ARG A 8 4.80 -0.83 -13.53
N GLY A 9 5.28 -1.02 -12.31
CA GLY A 9 6.16 -0.05 -11.65
C GLY A 9 5.45 1.21 -11.14
N TYR A 10 4.11 1.30 -11.17
CA TYR A 10 3.36 2.45 -10.67
C TYR A 10 3.09 2.31 -9.17
N LEU A 11 3.71 3.15 -8.34
CA LEU A 11 3.41 3.25 -6.90
C LEU A 11 2.93 4.66 -6.55
N GLY A 12 1.61 4.82 -6.37
CA GLY A 12 1.00 6.13 -6.13
C GLY A 12 -0.52 6.10 -6.17
N ALA A 13 -1.12 7.28 -6.01
CA ALA A 13 -2.57 7.43 -5.95
C ALA A 13 -3.20 7.06 -7.30
N GLN A 14 -4.29 6.30 -7.24
CA GLN A 14 -5.11 5.98 -8.41
C GLN A 14 -6.36 6.83 -8.42
N PRO A 15 -6.99 7.06 -9.59
CA PRO A 15 -8.26 7.78 -9.68
C PRO A 15 -9.34 7.19 -8.74
N LYS A 16 -9.35 5.87 -8.54
CA LYS A 16 -10.28 5.18 -7.63
C LYS A 16 -9.99 5.40 -6.14
N PHE A 17 -8.85 5.97 -5.75
CA PHE A 17 -8.55 6.23 -4.34
C PHE A 17 -9.51 7.25 -3.74
N SER A 18 -9.93 8.23 -4.54
CA SER A 18 -10.88 9.26 -4.14
C SER A 18 -12.23 8.66 -3.73
N GLU A 19 -12.66 7.57 -4.37
CA GLU A 19 -13.91 6.85 -4.02
C GLU A 19 -13.83 6.22 -2.62
N PHE A 20 -12.65 5.71 -2.25
CA PHE A 20 -12.40 5.09 -0.94
C PHE A 20 -11.78 6.04 0.08
N LYS A 21 -11.65 7.33 -0.26
CA LYS A 21 -10.95 8.35 0.55
C LYS A 21 -9.53 7.95 0.95
N LEU A 22 -8.86 7.15 0.11
CA LEU A 22 -7.47 6.78 0.27
C LEU A 22 -6.58 7.89 -0.31
N SER A 23 -5.38 8.07 0.22
CA SER A 23 -4.37 8.91 -0.40
C SER A 23 -2.97 8.42 -0.09
N THR A 24 -2.11 8.25 -1.09
CA THR A 24 -0.68 8.03 -0.88
C THR A 24 -0.01 9.38 -0.63
N LEU A 25 0.58 9.54 0.55
CA LEU A 25 1.32 10.76 0.93
C LEU A 25 2.81 10.62 0.63
N SER A 26 3.31 9.39 0.49
CA SER A 26 4.74 9.15 0.25
C SER A 26 5.19 9.61 -1.13
N HIS A 27 4.31 9.54 -2.14
CA HIS A 27 4.66 9.90 -3.53
C HIS A 27 3.45 10.60 -4.18
N ASN A 28 3.62 11.89 -4.49
CA ASN A 28 2.62 12.68 -5.20
C ASN A 28 2.66 12.38 -6.71
N GLU A 29 3.84 12.06 -7.22
CA GLU A 29 4.06 11.50 -8.55
C GLU A 29 4.29 9.99 -8.44
N PRO A 30 3.92 9.19 -9.45
CA PRO A 30 4.16 7.75 -9.41
C PRO A 30 5.63 7.43 -9.21
N LEU A 31 5.91 6.74 -8.12
CA LEU A 31 7.22 6.20 -7.87
C LEU A 31 7.47 5.13 -8.93
N THR A 32 8.27 5.46 -9.94
CA THR A 32 8.77 4.45 -10.87
C THR A 32 9.83 3.71 -10.10
N ILE A 33 9.50 2.55 -9.52
CA ILE A 33 10.53 1.75 -8.88
C ILE A 33 11.48 1.31 -10.00
N PRO A 34 12.73 1.81 -10.01
CA PRO A 34 13.69 1.39 -11.02
C PRO A 34 13.82 -0.13 -10.90
N ASN A 35 14.15 -0.78 -12.01
CA ASN A 35 14.12 -2.23 -12.22
C ASN A 35 15.14 -3.02 -11.34
N ALA A 36 15.12 -2.80 -10.03
CA ALA A 36 16.10 -3.14 -9.02
C ALA A 36 15.44 -3.23 -7.63
N ASP A 37 16.06 -3.99 -6.73
CA ASP A 37 15.60 -4.12 -5.35
C ASP A 37 15.91 -2.84 -4.55
N GLY A 38 15.04 -2.46 -3.63
CA GLY A 38 15.23 -1.25 -2.84
C GLY A 38 14.28 -1.13 -1.66
N THR A 39 14.57 -0.21 -0.75
CA THR A 39 13.68 0.11 0.37
C THR A 39 12.94 1.40 0.07
N VAL A 40 11.62 1.36 0.12
CA VAL A 40 10.74 2.51 -0.10
C VAL A 40 10.06 2.89 1.20
N ASN A 41 10.10 4.17 1.55
CA ASN A 41 9.31 4.70 2.65
C ASN A 41 7.85 4.84 2.19
N PHE A 42 7.02 3.90 2.59
CA PHE A 42 5.60 3.88 2.25
C PHE A 42 4.82 4.76 3.24
N LYS A 43 3.94 5.62 2.76
CA LYS A 43 3.06 6.47 3.57
C LYS A 43 1.69 6.63 2.92
N ALA A 44 0.64 6.19 3.59
CA ALA A 44 -0.73 6.24 3.08
C ALA A 44 -1.71 6.66 4.16
N VAL A 45 -2.77 7.37 3.77
CA VAL A 45 -3.95 7.61 4.59
C VAL A 45 -4.93 6.48 4.37
N VAL A 46 -5.29 5.77 5.44
CA VAL A 46 -6.28 4.70 5.43
C VAL A 46 -7.32 5.01 6.50
N PRO A 47 -8.41 5.72 6.15
CA PRO A 47 -9.40 6.18 7.11
C PRO A 47 -10.03 5.02 7.89
N LYS A 48 -10.14 5.14 9.21
CA LYS A 48 -10.71 4.11 10.10
C LYS A 48 -9.95 2.77 10.13
N GLY A 49 -8.75 2.70 9.55
CA GLY A 49 -7.89 1.52 9.66
C GLY A 49 -7.48 1.28 11.11
N LYS A 50 -7.54 0.03 11.58
CA LYS A 50 -7.01 -0.39 12.89
C LYS A 50 -5.60 -0.93 12.78
N GLN A 51 -5.31 -1.65 11.70
CA GLN A 51 -3.98 -2.15 11.37
C GLN A 51 -3.80 -2.05 9.86
N VAL A 52 -2.62 -1.66 9.40
CA VAL A 52 -2.29 -1.60 7.98
C VAL A 52 -0.93 -2.24 7.76
N ALA A 53 -0.81 -2.99 6.68
CA ALA A 53 0.42 -3.67 6.30
C ALA A 53 0.61 -3.62 4.79
N VAL A 54 1.87 -3.74 4.39
CA VAL A 54 2.25 -3.95 3.00
C VAL A 54 2.84 -5.34 2.86
N THR A 55 2.32 -6.14 1.93
CA THR A 55 2.86 -7.46 1.62
C THR A 55 3.56 -7.42 0.29
N VAL A 56 4.83 -7.80 0.25
CA VAL A 56 5.64 -7.90 -0.97
C VAL A 56 5.88 -9.38 -1.25
N ASN A 57 5.22 -9.93 -2.27
CA ASN A 57 5.05 -11.36 -2.51
C ASN A 57 4.46 -12.04 -1.27
N ASP A 58 5.30 -12.61 -0.42
CA ASP A 58 4.95 -13.31 0.83
C ASP A 58 5.55 -12.63 2.07
N THR A 59 6.27 -11.52 1.89
CA THR A 59 6.90 -10.78 2.98
C THR A 59 5.93 -9.76 3.55
N TRP A 60 5.47 -9.99 4.78
CA TRP A 60 4.58 -9.08 5.50
C TRP A 60 5.35 -7.96 6.19
N THR A 61 5.00 -6.70 5.92
CA THR A 61 5.55 -5.51 6.57
C THR A 61 4.43 -4.71 7.23
N GLN A 62 4.35 -4.74 8.55
CA GLN A 62 3.37 -3.95 9.30
C GLN A 62 3.74 -2.46 9.25
N LEU A 63 2.77 -1.59 8.90
CA LEU A 63 2.95 -0.14 8.96
C LEU A 63 2.66 0.38 10.37
N LYS A 64 3.34 1.46 10.74
CA LYS A 64 3.10 2.18 11.99
C LYS A 64 2.09 3.30 11.75
N ASN A 65 1.18 3.50 12.69
CA ASN A 65 0.26 4.62 12.66
C ASN A 65 1.01 5.89 13.09
N ALA A 66 1.12 6.87 12.19
CA ALA A 66 1.75 8.17 12.44
C ALA A 66 0.75 9.23 12.97
N GLY A 67 -0.50 8.84 13.23
CA GLY A 67 -1.59 9.71 13.64
C GLY A 67 -2.53 10.08 12.49
N SER A 68 -3.76 10.52 12.81
CA SER A 68 -4.74 11.02 11.83
C SER A 68 -4.99 10.09 10.63
N ASP A 69 -5.15 8.78 10.88
CA ASP A 69 -5.31 7.74 9.84
C ASP A 69 -4.12 7.59 8.87
N VAL A 70 -2.97 8.18 9.20
CA VAL A 70 -1.74 8.07 8.42
C VAL A 70 -0.94 6.85 8.87
N TRP A 71 -0.53 6.04 7.91
CA TRP A 71 0.24 4.82 8.11
C TRP A 71 1.54 4.90 7.34
N GLU A 72 2.66 4.62 8.00
CA GLU A 72 3.99 4.69 7.39
C GLU A 72 4.92 3.54 7.79
N GLY A 73 5.84 3.21 6.90
CA GLY A 73 6.82 2.16 7.13
C GLY A 73 7.80 2.01 5.97
N ALA A 74 9.02 1.60 6.30
CA ALA A 74 10.02 1.24 5.30
C ALA A 74 9.72 -0.17 4.76
N VAL A 75 9.37 -0.26 3.48
CA VAL A 75 9.01 -1.52 2.81
C VAL A 75 10.14 -1.90 1.87
N LYS A 76 10.68 -3.10 2.04
CA LYS A 76 11.65 -3.66 1.09
C LYS A 76 10.91 -4.19 -0.13
N ILE A 77 11.20 -3.59 -1.27
CA ILE A 77 10.62 -3.92 -2.56
C ILE A 77 11.63 -4.74 -3.37
N VAL A 78 11.12 -5.75 -4.06
CA VAL A 78 11.89 -6.64 -4.93
C VAL A 78 11.37 -6.48 -6.35
N LYS A 79 12.25 -6.57 -7.35
CA LYS A 79 11.82 -6.58 -8.76
C LYS A 79 10.86 -7.75 -9.06
N ASN A 80 9.91 -7.57 -9.99
CA ASN A 80 8.93 -8.60 -10.37
C ASN A 80 8.07 -9.06 -9.18
N SER A 81 7.82 -8.18 -8.21
CA SER A 81 7.04 -8.49 -7.01
C SER A 81 5.62 -7.97 -7.07
N ARG A 82 4.73 -8.74 -6.46
CA ARG A 82 3.35 -8.34 -6.18
C ARG A 82 3.33 -7.65 -4.82
N VAL A 83 3.08 -6.35 -4.81
CA VAL A 83 2.99 -5.55 -3.59
C VAL A 83 1.53 -5.27 -3.29
N THR A 84 1.05 -5.57 -2.09
CA THR A 84 -0.35 -5.31 -1.69
C THR A 84 -0.41 -4.43 -0.46
N LEU A 85 -1.32 -3.45 -0.43
CA LEU A 85 -1.67 -2.72 0.79
C LEU A 85 -2.88 -3.40 1.42
N ASN A 86 -2.70 -3.89 2.63
CA ASN A 86 -3.68 -4.65 3.38
C ASN A 86 -4.11 -3.84 4.61
N VAL A 87 -5.41 -3.80 4.88
CA VAL A 87 -5.99 -3.11 6.04
C VAL A 87 -6.86 -4.05 6.84
N ASN A 88 -6.80 -3.92 8.15
CA ASN A 88 -7.79 -4.44 9.08
C ASN A 88 -8.62 -3.26 9.60
N TYR A 89 -9.94 -3.29 9.40
CA TYR A 89 -10.88 -2.25 9.89
C TYR A 89 -11.46 -2.55 11.30
N GLY A 90 -11.04 -3.65 11.92
CA GLY A 90 -11.55 -4.15 13.20
C GLY A 90 -12.53 -5.32 13.05
N GLY A 91 -12.91 -5.92 14.18
CA GLY A 91 -13.79 -7.08 14.28
C GLY A 91 -13.02 -8.38 14.54
N ASP A 92 -12.07 -8.72 13.69
CA ASP A 92 -11.18 -9.88 13.80
C ASP A 92 -9.77 -9.46 13.40
N GLU A 93 -8.81 -9.51 14.34
CA GLU A 93 -7.42 -9.05 14.13
C GLU A 93 -6.69 -9.84 13.04
N SER A 94 -7.17 -11.03 12.67
CA SER A 94 -6.60 -11.86 11.61
C SER A 94 -7.11 -11.51 10.20
N LYS A 95 -8.18 -10.72 10.08
CA LYS A 95 -8.82 -10.44 8.79
C LYS A 95 -8.36 -9.14 8.18
N TYR A 96 -7.55 -9.25 7.14
CA TYR A 96 -7.12 -8.13 6.32
C TYR A 96 -7.84 -8.12 4.99
N SER A 97 -8.28 -6.93 4.58
CA SER A 97 -8.77 -6.65 3.23
C SER A 97 -7.63 -6.04 2.41
N THR A 98 -7.40 -6.55 1.20
CA THR A 98 -6.48 -5.92 0.26
C THR A 98 -7.13 -4.69 -0.36
N LEU A 99 -6.61 -3.51 -0.05
CA LEU A 99 -7.05 -2.25 -0.64
C LEU A 99 -6.42 -2.02 -2.00
N LEU A 100 -5.12 -2.31 -2.11
CA LEU A 100 -4.31 -1.99 -3.28
C LEU A 100 -3.42 -3.16 -3.64
N GLU A 101 -3.15 -3.30 -4.93
CA GLU A 101 -2.14 -4.21 -5.45
C GLU A 101 -1.35 -3.53 -6.56
N TYR A 102 -0.05 -3.70 -6.50
CA TYR A 102 0.93 -3.22 -7.47
C TYR A 102 1.69 -4.44 -7.99
N ASN A 103 1.84 -4.53 -9.30
CA ASN A 103 2.74 -5.48 -9.93
C ASN A 103 3.94 -4.69 -10.44
N LEU A 104 5.11 -4.92 -9.86
CA LEU A 104 6.33 -4.19 -10.16
C LEU A 104 7.16 -4.94 -11.20
#